data_AF-A0A842MCW9-F1
#
_entry.id   AF-A0A842MCW9-F1
#
_cell.length_a   1.000
_cell.length_b   1.000
_cell.length_c   1.000
_cell.angle_alpha   90.00
_cell.angle_beta   90.00
_cell.angle_gamma   90.00
#
_symmetry.space_group_name_H-M   'P 1'
#
loop_
_entity.id
_entity.type
_entity.pdbx_description
1 polymer ?
#
loop_
_entity_poly.entity_id
_entity_poly.type
_entity_poly.pdbx_seq_one_letter_code
_entity_poly.pdbx_strand_id
1 'polypeptide(L)'
;MTLSTTIYYFVNDLFRLRGQRITIKDLEEIAIRAGSKVTTIPDKIGAPGFISKAIVKAYQIDIMRITVEAEGEDAIRETLRGIKALYGPYETFRGKESSIAKKYKDLS
;
A
#
# COMPACT_ATOMS: atom_id res chain seq x y z
N MET A 1 -13.09 18.49 0.10
CA MET A 1 -12.68 17.73 -1.10
C MET A 1 -11.95 16.50 -0.60
N THR A 2 -12.44 15.30 -0.90
CA THR A 2 -11.81 14.06 -0.40
C THR A 2 -10.56 13.76 -1.21
N LEU A 3 -9.44 13.59 -0.52
CA LEU A 3 -8.17 13.16 -1.09
C LEU A 3 -8.05 11.65 -0.93
N SER A 4 -7.41 11.00 -1.89
CA SER A 4 -7.12 9.57 -1.82
C SER A 4 -5.68 9.27 -2.18
N THR A 5 -5.12 8.23 -1.57
CA THR A 5 -3.83 7.70 -2.01
C THR A 5 -3.73 6.19 -1.91
N THR A 6 -2.98 5.59 -2.82
CA THR A 6 -2.84 4.14 -2.92
C THR A 6 -1.39 3.72 -2.72
N ILE A 7 -1.20 2.76 -1.80
CA ILE A 7 0.06 2.07 -1.50
C ILE A 7 -0.09 0.56 -1.68
N TYR A 8 1.04 -0.12 -1.75
CA TYR A 8 1.10 -1.55 -2.05
C TYR A 8 2.07 -2.27 -1.12
N TYR A 9 1.71 -3.47 -0.70
CA TYR A 9 2.61 -4.38 0.02
C TYR A 9 2.73 -5.71 -0.71
N PHE A 10 3.94 -6.24 -0.78
CA PHE A 10 4.17 -7.62 -1.20
C PHE A 10 3.90 -8.54 0.00
N VAL A 11 2.72 -9.17 0.03
CA VAL A 11 2.25 -9.91 1.19
C VAL A 11 3.15 -11.09 1.55
N ASN A 12 3.70 -11.76 0.53
CA ASN A 12 4.62 -12.89 0.72
C ASN A 12 5.95 -12.43 1.31
N ASP A 13 6.50 -11.30 0.86
CA ASP A 13 7.76 -10.78 1.37
C ASP A 13 7.59 -10.25 2.79
N LEU A 14 6.47 -9.57 3.08
CA LEU A 14 6.15 -9.11 4.42
C LEU A 14 6.09 -10.28 5.42
N PHE A 15 5.46 -11.39 5.02
CA PHE A 15 5.40 -12.58 5.84
C PHE A 15 6.77 -13.28 5.96
N ARG A 16 7.50 -13.45 4.86
CA ARG A 16 8.80 -14.16 4.85
C ARG A 16 9.91 -13.40 5.56
N LEU A 17 9.95 -12.07 5.42
CA LEU A 17 11.02 -11.24 5.96
C LEU A 17 10.71 -10.74 7.37
N ARG A 18 9.44 -10.52 7.71
CA ARG A 18 9.04 -9.91 8.99
C ARG A 18 8.11 -10.77 9.83
N GLY A 19 7.62 -11.91 9.33
CA GLY A 19 6.65 -12.74 10.04
C GLY A 19 5.28 -12.08 10.20
N GLN A 20 5.01 -10.98 9.49
CA GLN A 20 3.81 -10.17 9.67
C GLN A 20 2.77 -10.49 8.60
N ARG A 21 1.49 -10.43 8.99
CA ARG A 21 0.34 -10.50 8.09
C ARG A 21 -0.45 -9.21 8.22
N ILE A 22 -0.83 -8.63 7.08
CA ILE A 22 -1.69 -7.45 7.07
C ILE A 22 -3.08 -7.89 7.52
N THR A 23 -3.59 -7.28 8.58
CA THR A 23 -4.97 -7.47 9.02
C THR A 23 -5.78 -6.21 8.72
N ILE A 24 -7.04 -6.40 8.30
CA ILE A 24 -7.96 -5.30 8.01
C ILE A 24 -8.20 -4.48 9.29
N LYS A 25 -8.35 -5.16 10.43
CA LYS A 25 -8.59 -4.52 11.73
C LYS A 25 -7.48 -3.54 12.12
N ASP A 26 -6.22 -3.93 11.95
CA ASP A 26 -5.09 -3.03 12.28
C ASP A 26 -5.10 -1.77 11.40
N LEU A 27 -5.40 -1.94 10.10
CA LEU A 27 -5.48 -0.82 9.17
C LEU A 27 -6.65 0.11 9.50
N GLU A 28 -7.81 -0.45 9.84
CA GLU A 28 -8.98 0.32 10.28
C GLU A 28 -8.71 1.09 11.57
N GLU A 29 -8.06 0.47 12.56
CA GLU A 29 -7.68 1.15 13.81
C GLU A 29 -6.72 2.33 13.55
N ILE A 30 -5.72 2.15 12.68
CA ILE A 30 -4.81 3.24 12.29
C ILE A 30 -5.58 4.36 11.58
N ALA A 31 -6.45 4.00 10.64
CA ALA A 31 -7.22 4.96 9.86
C ALA A 31 -8.18 5.79 10.73
N ILE A 32 -8.92 5.13 11.62
CA ILE A 32 -9.85 5.79 12.56
C ILE A 32 -9.10 6.78 13.45
N ARG A 33 -7.93 6.40 14.00
CA ARG A 33 -7.13 7.28 14.86
C ARG A 33 -6.66 8.54 14.12
N ALA A 34 -6.33 8.40 12.84
CA ALA A 34 -5.84 9.48 12.00
C ALA A 34 -6.96 10.28 11.29
N GLY A 35 -8.24 9.91 11.49
CA GLY A 35 -9.37 10.56 10.81
C GLY A 35 -9.44 10.25 9.31
N SER A 36 -9.07 9.04 8.91
CA SER A 36 -9.12 8.55 7.52
C SER A 36 -9.92 7.25 7.40
N LYS A 37 -10.16 6.84 6.15
CA LYS A 37 -10.75 5.55 5.79
C LYS A 37 -9.75 4.76 4.96
N VAL A 38 -9.68 3.46 5.20
CA VAL A 38 -8.86 2.53 4.39
C VAL A 38 -9.73 1.56 3.64
N THR A 39 -9.32 1.23 2.41
CA THR A 39 -9.89 0.15 1.61
C THR A 39 -8.76 -0.77 1.18
N THR A 40 -8.90 -2.07 1.42
CA THR A 40 -7.89 -3.07 1.07
C THR A 40 -8.40 -4.05 0.03
N ILE A 41 -7.63 -4.25 -1.03
CA ILE A 41 -7.96 -5.18 -2.11
C ILE A 41 -6.73 -6.07 -2.38
N PRO A 42 -6.84 -7.39 -2.18
CA PRO A 42 -5.84 -8.34 -2.67
C PRO A 42 -5.77 -8.25 -4.20
N ASP A 43 -4.56 -8.13 -4.73
CA ASP A 43 -4.34 -7.99 -6.17
C ASP A 43 -3.06 -8.76 -6.56
N LYS A 44 -2.78 -8.84 -7.85
CA LYS A 44 -1.58 -9.50 -8.39
C LYS A 44 -0.92 -8.61 -9.43
N ILE A 45 0.39 -8.40 -9.26
CA ILE A 45 1.20 -7.74 -10.28
C ILE A 45 2.02 -8.79 -11.02
N GLY A 46 1.81 -8.84 -12.33
CA GLY A 46 2.60 -9.64 -13.25
C GLY A 46 3.58 -8.80 -14.05
N ALA A 47 4.51 -9.46 -14.74
CA ALA A 47 5.51 -8.78 -15.53
C ALA A 47 4.88 -7.93 -16.65
N PRO A 48 5.27 -6.64 -16.79
CA PRO A 48 4.79 -5.80 -17.88
C PRO A 48 5.47 -6.24 -19.18
N GLY A 49 4.68 -6.71 -20.16
CA GLY A 49 5.14 -7.03 -21.51
C GLY A 49 5.03 -8.51 -21.91
N PHE A 50 4.94 -8.76 -23.22
CA PHE A 50 4.83 -10.12 -23.78
C PHE A 50 6.09 -10.95 -23.56
N ILE A 51 7.27 -10.35 -23.72
CA ILE A 51 8.56 -11.05 -23.59
C ILE A 51 8.81 -11.45 -22.13
N SER A 52 8.52 -10.56 -21.20
CA SER A 52 8.69 -10.84 -19.77
C SER A 52 7.72 -11.94 -19.31
N LYS A 53 6.44 -11.91 -19.72
CA LYS A 53 5.48 -13.00 -19.45
C LYS A 53 5.96 -14.38 -19.93
N ALA A 54 6.62 -14.45 -21.09
CA ALA A 54 7.12 -15.70 -21.65
C ALA A 54 8.33 -16.26 -20.89
N ILE A 55 9.26 -15.39 -20.47
CA ILE A 55 10.50 -15.79 -19.77
C ILE A 55 10.22 -16.21 -18.33
N VAL A 56 9.40 -15.45 -17.59
CA VAL A 56 9.07 -15.77 -16.19
C VAL A 56 7.83 -16.66 -16.04
N LYS A 57 7.37 -17.36 -17.09
CA LYS A 57 6.23 -18.30 -17.05
C LYS A 57 5.01 -17.76 -16.27
N ALA A 58 4.59 -16.54 -16.58
CA ALA A 58 3.48 -15.87 -15.90
C ALA A 58 3.66 -15.71 -14.37
N TYR A 59 4.89 -15.45 -13.89
CA TYR A 59 5.12 -15.10 -12.49
C TYR A 59 4.25 -13.90 -12.09
N GLN A 60 3.32 -14.16 -11.17
CA GLN A 60 2.46 -13.16 -10.56
C GLN A 60 2.92 -13.01 -9.11
N ILE A 61 3.11 -11.77 -8.70
CA ILE A 61 3.44 -11.43 -7.32
C ILE A 61 2.15 -10.99 -6.65
N ASP A 62 1.79 -11.69 -5.58
CA ASP A 62 0.65 -11.31 -4.75
C ASP A 62 0.97 -10.01 -4.01
N ILE A 63 0.03 -9.07 -4.10
CA ILE A 63 0.11 -7.78 -3.44
C ILE A 63 -1.16 -7.49 -2.66
N MET A 64 -1.03 -6.64 -1.65
CA MET A 64 -2.16 -5.98 -1.02
C MET A 64 -2.16 -4.53 -1.49
N ARG A 65 -3.21 -4.11 -2.20
CA ARG A 65 -3.46 -2.71 -2.52
C ARG A 65 -4.24 -2.08 -1.37
N ILE A 66 -3.70 -1.02 -0.79
CA ILE A 66 -4.33 -0.27 0.29
C ILE A 66 -4.57 1.16 -0.20
N THR A 67 -5.82 1.57 -0.23
CA THR A 67 -6.23 2.94 -0.57
C THR A 67 -6.67 3.65 0.70
N VAL A 68 -6.07 4.80 0.99
CA VAL A 68 -6.39 5.68 2.11
C VAL A 68 -7.17 6.87 1.57
N GLU A 69 -8.29 7.20 2.18
CA GLU A 69 -9.15 8.33 1.84
C GLU A 69 -9.32 9.23 3.08
N ALA A 70 -9.15 10.54 2.92
CA ALA A 70 -9.39 11.51 3.99
C ALA A 70 -9.76 12.89 3.44
N GLU A 71 -10.27 13.76 4.32
CA GLU A 71 -10.58 15.15 3.95
C GLU A 71 -9.34 16.05 3.83
N GLY A 72 -8.21 15.64 4.43
CA GLY A 72 -6.97 16.40 4.47
C GLY A 72 -5.72 15.53 4.26
N GLU A 73 -4.66 16.16 3.74
CA GLU A 73 -3.38 15.48 3.48
C GLU A 73 -2.67 15.05 4.77
N ASP A 74 -2.85 15.79 5.88
CA ASP A 74 -2.27 15.44 7.19
C ASP A 74 -2.79 14.10 7.73
N ALA A 75 -4.10 13.85 7.61
CA ALA A 75 -4.72 12.58 8.00
C ALA A 75 -4.19 11.41 7.15
N ILE A 76 -4.01 11.63 5.84
CA ILE A 76 -3.37 10.65 4.95
C ILE A 76 -1.93 10.38 5.40
N ARG A 77 -1.14 11.43 5.65
CA ARG A 77 0.25 11.31 6.11
C ARG A 77 0.35 10.52 7.41
N GLU A 78 -0.50 10.83 8.38
CA GLU A 78 -0.51 10.13 9.68
C GLU A 78 -0.91 8.66 9.53
N THR A 79 -1.90 8.38 8.69
CA THR A 79 -2.30 7.00 8.36
C THR A 79 -1.16 6.22 7.71
N LEU A 80 -0.51 6.82 6.70
CA LEU A 80 0.64 6.23 6.02
C LEU A 80 1.80 5.96 6.98
N ARG A 81 2.06 6.90 7.91
CA ARG A 81 3.08 6.75 8.95
C ARG A 81 2.75 5.60 9.90
N GLY A 82 1.51 5.47 10.35
CA GLY A 82 1.07 4.37 11.20
C GLY A 82 1.19 3.02 10.50
N ILE A 83 0.76 2.95 9.24
CA ILE A 83 0.89 1.74 8.40
C ILE A 83 2.37 1.37 8.22
N LYS A 84 3.23 2.34 7.88
CA LYS A 84 4.68 2.13 7.73
C LYS A 84 5.34 1.71 9.05
N ALA A 85 4.92 2.26 10.19
CA ALA A 85 5.45 1.87 11.49
C ALA A 85 5.13 0.39 11.82
N LEU A 86 3.93 -0.06 11.48
CA LEU A 86 3.49 -1.42 11.76
C LEU A 86 4.07 -2.44 10.75
N TYR A 87 3.87 -2.19 9.46
CA TYR A 87 4.17 -3.12 8.37
C TYR A 87 5.44 -2.79 7.59
N GLY A 88 6.08 -1.65 7.86
CA GLY A 88 7.36 -1.28 7.26
C GLY A 88 7.19 -0.57 5.93
N PRO A 89 8.26 -0.46 5.12
CA PRO A 89 8.22 0.26 3.87
C PRO A 89 7.15 -0.32 2.93
N TYR A 90 6.40 0.57 2.28
CA TYR A 90 5.39 0.24 1.28
C TYR A 90 5.89 0.63 -0.12
N GLU A 91 5.25 0.06 -1.14
CA GLU A 91 5.46 0.43 -2.53
C GLU A 91 4.39 1.36 -3.07
N THR A 92 4.75 2.09 -4.12
CA THR A 92 3.85 3.01 -4.84
C THR A 92 4.06 2.82 -6.34
N PHE A 93 3.00 2.53 -7.09
CA PHE A 93 3.08 2.46 -8.54
C PHE A 93 2.83 3.83 -9.20
N ARG A 94 3.03 3.95 -10.51
CA ARG A 94 2.82 5.23 -11.23
C ARG A 94 1.32 5.53 -11.32
N GLY A 95 0.93 6.76 -10.95
CA GLY A 95 -0.45 7.23 -11.02
C GLY A 95 -0.68 8.48 -10.17
N LYS A 96 -1.77 9.21 -10.45
CA LYS A 96 -2.17 10.40 -9.66
C LYS A 96 -2.49 10.04 -8.21
N GLU A 97 -3.12 8.88 -8.00
CA GLU A 97 -3.51 8.39 -6.68
C GLU A 97 -2.30 8.13 -5.78
N SER A 98 -1.14 7.73 -6.31
CA SER A 98 0.05 7.48 -5.48
C SER A 98 0.93 8.71 -5.25
N SER A 99 0.53 9.90 -5.71
CA SER A 99 1.33 11.13 -5.61
C SER A 99 1.62 11.52 -4.15
N ILE A 100 0.61 11.49 -3.29
CA ILE A 100 0.72 11.79 -1.86
C ILE A 100 1.60 10.75 -1.16
N ALA A 101 1.34 9.46 -1.39
CA ALA A 101 2.16 8.39 -0.82
C ALA A 101 3.64 8.46 -1.22
N LYS A 102 3.95 8.88 -2.47
CA LYS A 102 5.33 9.10 -2.93
C LYS A 102 6.00 10.25 -2.19
N LYS A 103 5.29 11.37 -2.01
CA LYS A 103 5.79 12.52 -1.26
C LYS A 103 6.25 12.12 0.15
N TYR A 104 5.52 11.21 0.81
CA TYR A 104 5.82 10.78 2.18
C TYR A 104 6.62 9.47 2.31
N LYS A 105 6.95 8.80 1.19
CA LYS A 105 7.65 7.50 1.21
C LYS A 105 8.99 7.57 1.96
N ASP A 106 9.75 8.63 1.70
CA ASP A 106 11.12 8.82 2.20
C ASP A 106 11.21 9.82 3.37
N LEU A 107 10.10 10.46 3.76
CA LEU A 107 10.06 11.47 4.83
C LEU A 107 9.91 10.87 6.25
N SER A 108 10.17 9.57 6.42
CA SER A 108 9.99 8.85 7.69
C SER A 108 11.10 7.86 8.00
#